data_AF-A0A913XI07-F1
#
_entry.id   AF-A0A913XI07-F1
#
_cell.length_a   1.000
_cell.length_b   1.000
_cell.length_c   1.000
_cell.angle_alpha   90.00
_cell.angle_beta   90.00
_cell.angle_gamma   90.00
#
_symmetry.space_group_name_H-M   'P 1'
#
loop_
_entity.id
_entity.type
_entity.pdbx_description
1 polymer ?
#
loop_
_entity_poly.entity_id
_entity_poly.type
_entity_poly.pdbx_seq_one_letter_code
_entity_poly.pdbx_strand_id
1 'polypeptide(L)'
;MITPLGLEDQLLGIVAAKEKPELEEKKNELIVEGAKNKKQLKEIEDKILEVLSSSEGNILEDETAIKILSSSKVLSEEISAKQEIATATEQEIDETRNGYQPVATHSSVLFFCISDLANIEPMYQYSLTWFINLYLQSINNSKRSSVLEERIEYLNDHFTQSIYSNVCRSLFEKDKLLFSFVLTVGILKSRNKIDDQVWRFFLTGGVALENPYPNPCPEWLLDKSWSEIVRASDLPNIKNLKDDMADPGWKTFYDSSTPQTEKMPDPWDLLSGLDRMVVLRCLRPDKVVPAVQ
;
A
#
# COMPACT_ATOMS: atom_id res chain seq x y z
N MET A 1 16.36 -1.64 9.01
CA MET A 1 15.25 -2.36 8.34
C MET A 1 14.20 -1.32 7.99
N ILE A 2 13.84 -1.18 6.72
CA ILE A 2 12.82 -0.22 6.28
C ILE A 2 11.47 -0.91 6.42
N THR A 3 10.52 -0.26 7.10
CA THR A 3 9.15 -0.78 7.27
C THR A 3 8.23 -0.18 6.20
N PRO A 4 7.15 -0.88 5.81
CA PRO A 4 6.18 -0.36 4.84
C PRO A 4 5.60 0.99 5.23
N LEU A 5 5.20 1.15 6.49
CA LEU A 5 4.68 2.40 7.04
C LEU A 5 5.73 3.51 7.02
N GLY A 6 6.96 3.23 7.45
CA GLY A 6 8.02 4.24 7.47
C GLY A 6 8.41 4.73 6.08
N LEU A 7 8.41 3.84 5.08
CA LEU A 7 8.64 4.22 3.69
C LEU A 7 7.47 5.01 3.12
N GLU A 8 6.24 4.62 3.42
CA GLU A 8 5.04 5.34 3.00
C GLU A 8 5.06 6.79 3.52
N ASP A 9 5.33 6.99 4.82
CA ASP A 9 5.45 8.32 5.42
C ASP A 9 6.55 9.16 4.75
N GLN A 10 7.69 8.55 4.45
CA GLN A 10 8.79 9.19 3.74
C GLN A 10 8.38 9.62 2.33
N LEU A 11 7.77 8.72 1.55
CA LEU A 11 7.32 9.01 0.18
C LEU A 11 6.19 10.04 0.15
N LEU A 12 5.32 10.05 1.16
CA LEU A 12 4.26 11.03 1.33
C LEU A 12 4.84 12.43 1.57
N GLY A 13 5.86 12.54 2.44
CA GLY A 13 6.58 13.80 2.64
C GLY A 13 7.21 14.31 1.34
N ILE A 14 7.83 13.42 0.56
CA ILE A 14 8.48 13.78 -0.71
C ILE A 14 7.47 14.31 -1.74
N VAL A 15 6.34 13.63 -1.93
CA VAL A 15 5.33 14.08 -2.91
C VAL A 15 4.63 15.36 -2.46
N ALA A 16 4.31 15.48 -1.17
CA ALA A 16 3.71 16.70 -0.62
C ALA A 16 4.65 17.90 -0.79
N ALA A 17 5.93 17.75 -0.46
CA ALA A 17 6.94 18.78 -0.65
C ALA A 17 7.12 19.21 -2.11
N LYS A 18 6.89 18.30 -3.07
CA LYS A 18 7.01 18.60 -4.51
C LYS A 18 5.74 19.16 -5.14
N GLU A 19 4.56 18.72 -4.71
CA GLU A 19 3.29 19.21 -5.25
C GLU A 19 2.84 20.51 -4.57
N LYS A 20 3.12 20.67 -3.28
CA LYS A 20 2.71 21.84 -2.49
C LYS A 20 3.86 22.33 -1.59
N PRO A 21 4.96 22.87 -2.18
CA PRO A 21 6.14 23.31 -1.43
C PRO A 21 5.81 24.36 -0.37
N GLU A 22 4.90 25.29 -0.66
CA GLU A 22 4.49 26.36 0.27
C GLU A 22 3.84 25.80 1.55
N LEU A 23 3.02 24.75 1.43
CA LEU A 23 2.39 24.11 2.59
C LEU A 23 3.42 23.35 3.43
N GLU A 24 4.40 22.73 2.78
CA GLU A 24 5.46 22.00 3.48
C GLU A 24 6.42 22.96 4.22
N GLU A 25 6.75 24.11 3.63
CA GLU A 25 7.51 25.17 4.29
C GLU A 25 6.76 25.69 5.53
N LYS A 26 5.47 26.01 5.37
CA LYS A 26 4.62 26.44 6.48
C LYS A 26 4.50 25.37 7.57
N LYS A 27 4.43 24.09 7.21
CA LYS A 27 4.45 22.99 8.17
C LYS A 27 5.73 22.98 8.99
N ASN A 28 6.89 23.09 8.33
CA ASN A 28 8.18 23.11 9.01
C ASN A 28 8.31 24.32 9.95
N GLU A 29 7.82 25.48 9.55
CA GLU A 29 7.75 26.66 10.41
C GLU A 29 6.88 26.40 11.66
N LEU A 30 5.67 25.85 11.47
CA LEU A 30 4.76 25.51 12.57
C LEU A 30 5.34 24.47 13.53
N ILE A 31 6.10 23.49 13.04
CA ILE A 31 6.78 22.50 13.88
C ILE A 31 7.82 23.18 14.79
N VAL A 32 8.64 24.07 14.21
CA VAL A 32 9.67 24.82 14.96
C VAL A 32 9.03 25.77 15.96
N GLU A 33 7.98 26.48 15.55
CA GLU A 33 7.22 27.37 16.41
C GLU A 33 6.52 26.61 17.56
N GLY A 34 5.87 25.48 17.27
CA GLY A 34 5.23 24.63 18.26
C GLY A 34 6.21 24.06 19.29
N ALA A 35 7.42 23.67 18.85
CA ALA A 35 8.47 23.25 19.77
C ALA A 35 8.94 24.40 20.67
N LYS A 36 9.08 25.60 20.13
CA LYS A 36 9.44 26.81 20.89
C LYS A 36 8.34 27.18 21.89
N ASN A 37 7.07 27.18 21.47
CA ASN A 37 5.93 27.50 22.32
C ASN A 37 5.79 26.49 23.48
N LYS A 38 5.91 25.18 23.20
CA LYS A 38 5.93 24.14 24.26
C LYS A 38 7.07 24.35 25.25
N LYS A 39 8.26 24.73 24.77
CA LYS A 39 9.39 25.06 25.64
C LYS A 39 9.10 26.28 26.52
N GLN A 40 8.55 27.35 25.95
CA GLN A 40 8.21 28.57 26.69
C GLN A 40 7.12 28.32 27.73
N LEU A 41 6.09 27.52 27.42
CA LEU A 41 5.07 27.13 28.41
C LEU A 41 5.69 26.40 29.60
N LYS A 42 6.62 25.49 29.34
CA LYS A 42 7.36 24.78 30.40
C LYS A 42 8.24 25.73 31.23
N GLU A 43 8.97 26.64 30.58
CA GLU A 43 9.78 27.65 31.28
C GLU A 43 8.91 28.57 32.16
N ILE A 44 7.71 28.93 31.70
CA ILE A 44 6.74 29.70 32.49
C ILE A 44 6.25 28.89 33.68
N GLU A 45 5.94 27.61 33.49
CA GLU A 45 5.51 26.69 34.55
C GLU A 45 6.61 26.53 35.62
N ASP A 46 7.85 26.27 35.20
CA ASP A 46 9.02 26.17 36.08
C ASP A 46 9.24 27.47 36.87
N LYS A 47 9.07 28.63 36.24
CA LYS A 47 9.18 29.95 36.90
C LYS A 47 8.06 30.19 37.91
N ILE A 48 6.84 29.75 37.62
CA ILE A 48 5.72 29.80 38.57
C ILE A 48 6.03 28.93 39.80
N LEU A 49 6.51 27.71 39.57
CA LEU A 49 6.90 26.79 40.64
C LEU A 49 8.04 27.34 41.50
N GLU A 50 9.05 27.96 40.87
CA GLU A 50 10.16 28.60 41.56
C GLU A 50 9.66 29.70 42.51
N VAL A 51 8.86 30.64 42.01
CA VAL A 51 8.29 31.75 42.80
C VAL A 51 7.41 31.23 43.95
N LEU A 52 6.59 30.19 43.70
CA LEU A 52 5.78 29.57 44.75
C LEU A 52 6.64 28.88 45.82
N SER A 53 7.77 28.30 45.43
CA SER A 53 8.67 27.58 46.34
C SER A 53 9.60 28.51 47.15
N SER A 54 10.00 29.64 46.58
CA SER A 54 10.90 30.62 47.21
C SER A 54 10.18 31.60 48.13
N SER A 55 8.85 31.66 48.07
CA SER A 55 8.04 32.55 48.89
C SER A 55 7.91 31.98 50.32
N GLU A 56 8.79 32.41 51.24
CA GLU A 56 8.66 32.12 52.67
C GLU A 56 7.70 33.13 53.32
N GLY A 57 6.46 32.73 53.61
CA GLY A 57 5.44 33.56 54.27
C GLY A 57 4.12 33.65 53.50
N ASN A 58 3.31 34.70 53.77
CA ASN A 58 2.05 34.91 53.07
C ASN A 58 2.30 35.49 51.68
N ILE A 59 2.15 34.67 50.63
CA ILE A 59 2.39 35.06 49.23
C ILE A 59 1.52 36.23 48.75
N LEU A 60 0.40 36.49 49.44
CA LEU A 60 -0.47 37.64 49.15
C LEU A 60 0.16 38.98 49.53
N GLU A 61 1.25 38.97 50.30
CA GLU A 61 2.00 40.16 50.73
C GLU A 61 3.23 40.42 49.84
N ASP A 62 3.64 39.44 49.02
CA ASP A 62 4.75 39.61 48.06
C ASP A 62 4.24 40.18 46.73
N GLU A 63 4.32 41.52 46.62
CA GLU A 63 3.94 42.25 45.42
C GLU A 63 4.74 41.80 44.18
N THR A 64 5.98 41.33 44.36
CA THR A 64 6.82 40.85 43.27
C THR A 64 6.36 39.48 42.76
N ALA A 65 6.01 38.56 43.67
CA ALA A 65 5.45 37.26 43.32
C ALA A 65 4.10 37.42 42.60
N ILE A 66 3.22 38.31 43.08
CA ILE A 66 1.93 38.60 42.45
C ILE A 66 2.12 39.12 41.02
N LYS A 67 3.07 40.06 40.82
CA LYS A 67 3.33 40.63 39.50
C LYS A 67 3.91 39.60 38.52
N ILE A 68 4.82 38.75 38.99
CA ILE A 68 5.40 37.67 38.17
C ILE A 68 4.30 36.67 37.79
N LEU A 69 3.52 36.17 38.76
CA LEU A 69 2.42 35.24 38.52
C LEU A 69 1.38 35.80 37.54
N SER A 70 0.99 37.07 37.71
CA SER A 70 0.06 37.74 36.79
C SER A 70 0.63 37.84 35.38
N SER A 71 1.90 38.23 35.23
CA SER A 71 2.53 38.36 33.90
C SER A 71 2.72 37.00 33.22
N SER A 72 3.11 35.98 33.99
CA SER A 72 3.26 34.59 33.53
C SER A 72 1.93 33.99 33.10
N LYS A 73 0.83 34.28 33.82
CA LYS A 73 -0.51 33.83 33.46
C LYS A 73 -0.94 34.40 32.10
N VAL A 74 -0.83 35.73 31.92
CA VAL A 74 -1.21 36.38 30.65
C VAL A 74 -0.37 35.85 29.48
N LEU A 75 0.95 35.69 29.68
CA LEU A 75 1.82 35.14 28.64
C LEU A 75 1.50 33.67 28.31
N SER A 76 1.20 32.86 29.32
CA SER A 76 0.79 31.46 29.13
C SER A 76 -0.51 31.34 28.34
N GLU A 77 -1.52 32.16 28.68
CA GLU A 77 -2.79 32.23 27.94
C GLU A 77 -2.58 32.66 26.48
N GLU A 78 -1.71 33.65 26.21
CA GLU A 78 -1.38 34.08 24.85
C GLU A 78 -0.66 32.97 24.05
N ILE A 79 0.31 32.29 24.65
CA ILE A 79 1.04 31.19 23.98
C ILE A 79 0.12 30.00 23.74
N SER A 80 -0.76 29.68 24.69
CA SER A 80 -1.75 28.61 24.53
C SER A 80 -2.71 28.91 23.38
N ALA A 81 -3.22 30.13 23.26
CA ALA A 81 -4.08 30.53 22.14
C ALA A 81 -3.34 30.47 20.79
N LYS A 82 -2.08 30.90 20.72
CA LYS A 82 -1.25 30.73 19.51
C LYS A 82 -1.02 29.27 19.17
N GLN A 83 -0.79 28.43 20.18
CA GLN A 83 -0.59 27.00 19.99
C GLN A 83 -1.84 26.30 19.47
N GLU A 84 -3.03 26.68 19.93
CA GLU A 84 -4.29 26.16 19.41
C GLU A 84 -4.47 26.49 17.92
N ILE A 85 -4.20 27.73 17.51
CA ILE A 85 -4.25 28.15 16.10
C ILE A 85 -3.21 27.40 15.26
N ALA A 86 -1.99 27.25 15.76
CA ALA A 86 -0.94 26.51 15.09
C ALA A 86 -1.33 25.04 14.88
N THR A 87 -1.91 24.39 15.90
CA THR A 87 -2.37 23.00 15.82
C THR A 87 -3.56 22.84 14.85
N ALA A 88 -4.51 23.78 14.82
CA ALA A 88 -5.59 23.76 13.84
C ALA A 88 -5.04 23.90 12.40
N THR A 89 -4.08 24.81 12.20
CA THR A 89 -3.43 25.00 10.89
C THR A 89 -2.62 23.77 10.47
N GLU A 90 -1.94 23.12 11.41
CA GLU A 90 -1.20 21.87 11.17
C GLU A 90 -2.14 20.75 10.69
N GLN A 91 -3.33 20.64 11.28
CA GLN A 91 -4.34 19.68 10.86
C GLN A 91 -4.82 19.93 9.43
N GLU A 92 -5.11 21.18 9.04
CA GLU A 92 -5.51 21.51 7.66
C GLU A 92 -4.40 21.17 6.64
N ILE A 93 -3.14 21.40 7.02
CA ILE A 93 -1.99 21.03 6.19
C ILE A 93 -1.88 19.50 6.08
N ASP A 94 -2.06 18.78 7.17
CA ASP A 94 -2.01 17.33 7.19
C ASP A 94 -3.15 16.70 6.39
N GLU A 95 -4.36 17.25 6.43
CA GLU A 95 -5.48 16.84 5.58
C GLU A 95 -5.11 16.99 4.10
N THR A 96 -4.52 18.13 3.74
CA THR A 96 -4.08 18.40 2.38
C THR A 96 -2.96 17.44 1.94
N ARG A 97 -2.04 17.11 2.84
CA ARG A 97 -0.97 16.13 2.62
C ARG A 97 -1.52 14.74 2.43
N ASN A 98 -2.47 14.32 3.27
CA ASN A 98 -3.09 13.00 3.24
C ASN A 98 -3.85 12.74 1.93
N GLY A 99 -4.27 13.79 1.21
CA GLY A 99 -4.77 13.66 -0.16
C GLY A 99 -3.81 12.92 -1.11
N TYR A 100 -2.50 12.99 -0.88
CA TYR A 100 -1.48 12.28 -1.67
C TYR A 100 -1.06 10.93 -1.09
N GLN A 101 -1.63 10.51 0.04
CA GLN A 101 -1.34 9.22 0.66
C GLN A 101 -1.47 8.03 -0.33
N PRO A 102 -2.49 7.97 -1.22
CA PRO A 102 -2.60 6.88 -2.18
C PRO A 102 -1.38 6.72 -3.10
N VAL A 103 -0.69 7.82 -3.44
CA VAL A 103 0.54 7.79 -4.26
C VAL A 103 1.69 7.18 -3.48
N ALA A 104 1.80 7.52 -2.19
CA ALA A 104 2.83 7.01 -1.30
C ALA A 104 2.63 5.51 -1.01
N THR A 105 1.39 5.09 -0.72
CA THR A 105 1.04 3.67 -0.53
C THR A 105 1.35 2.87 -1.79
N HIS A 106 0.91 3.35 -2.97
CA HIS A 106 1.19 2.71 -4.26
C HIS A 106 2.69 2.55 -4.51
N SER A 107 3.45 3.62 -4.30
CA SER A 107 4.90 3.63 -4.50
C SER A 107 5.63 2.72 -3.50
N SER A 108 5.20 2.68 -2.23
CA SER A 108 5.73 1.77 -1.21
C SER A 108 5.58 0.31 -1.65
N VAL A 109 4.41 -0.06 -2.16
CA VAL A 109 4.16 -1.41 -2.72
C VAL A 109 5.14 -1.73 -3.84
N LEU A 110 5.34 -0.82 -4.80
CA LEU A 110 6.30 -1.04 -5.90
C LEU A 110 7.73 -1.27 -5.37
N PHE A 111 8.15 -0.52 -4.34
CA PHE A 111 9.48 -0.68 -3.75
C PHE A 111 9.70 -2.07 -3.14
N PHE A 112 8.73 -2.58 -2.38
CA PHE A 112 8.85 -3.91 -1.79
C PHE A 112 8.78 -5.00 -2.86
N CYS A 113 7.93 -4.85 -3.89
CA CYS A 113 7.92 -5.78 -5.02
C CYS A 113 9.28 -5.90 -5.72
N ILE A 114 9.99 -4.78 -5.94
CA ILE A 114 11.33 -4.82 -6.56
C ILE A 114 12.42 -5.29 -5.59
N SER A 115 12.25 -5.04 -4.28
CA SER A 115 13.20 -5.48 -3.25
C SER A 115 13.18 -7.01 -3.11
N ASP A 116 12.00 -7.60 -3.23
CA ASP A 116 11.82 -9.06 -3.16
C ASP A 116 12.39 -9.80 -4.38
N LEU A 117 12.72 -9.11 -5.47
CA LEU A 117 13.35 -9.73 -6.66
C LEU A 117 14.74 -10.31 -6.34
N ALA A 118 15.42 -9.80 -5.31
CA ALA A 118 16.68 -10.37 -4.84
C ALA A 118 16.55 -11.83 -4.38
N ASN A 119 15.34 -12.28 -4.03
CA ASN A 119 15.06 -13.68 -3.69
C ASN A 119 15.04 -14.60 -4.93
N ILE A 120 14.82 -14.04 -6.12
CA ILE A 120 14.84 -14.80 -7.39
C ILE A 120 16.28 -14.90 -7.89
N GLU A 121 16.97 -13.77 -7.96
CA GLU A 121 18.36 -13.68 -8.40
C GLU A 121 19.06 -12.62 -7.54
N PRO A 122 20.11 -12.97 -6.78
CA PRO A 122 20.83 -12.04 -5.92
C PRO A 122 21.33 -10.77 -6.60
N MET A 123 21.51 -10.74 -7.93
CA MET A 123 21.88 -9.55 -8.69
C MET A 123 20.74 -8.51 -8.82
N TYR A 124 19.49 -8.88 -8.59
CA TYR A 124 18.33 -7.98 -8.68
C TYR A 124 18.16 -7.14 -7.42
N GLN A 125 19.12 -6.24 -7.18
CA GLN A 125 19.12 -5.34 -6.04
C GLN A 125 19.06 -3.89 -6.49
N TYR A 126 18.15 -3.13 -5.88
CA TYR A 126 17.95 -1.72 -6.17
C TYR A 126 18.05 -0.93 -4.87
N SER A 127 18.80 0.16 -4.89
CA SER A 127 18.96 1.01 -3.71
C SER A 127 17.73 1.90 -3.52
N LEU A 128 17.40 2.20 -2.26
CA LEU A 128 16.34 3.17 -1.94
C LEU A 128 16.63 4.54 -2.57
N THR A 129 17.89 4.97 -2.59
CA THR A 129 18.29 6.24 -3.21
C THR A 129 17.96 6.27 -4.70
N TRP A 130 18.25 5.19 -5.42
CA TRP A 130 17.89 5.07 -6.84
C TRP A 130 16.37 5.14 -7.03
N PHE A 131 15.61 4.42 -6.20
CA PHE A 131 14.15 4.43 -6.24
C PHE A 131 13.56 5.82 -6.00
N ILE A 132 14.04 6.52 -4.96
CA ILE A 132 13.61 7.89 -4.63
C ILE A 132 13.93 8.86 -5.77
N ASN A 133 15.10 8.74 -6.40
CA ASN A 133 15.45 9.57 -7.55
C ASN A 133 14.48 9.34 -8.72
N LEU A 134 14.11 8.09 -8.99
CA LEU A 134 13.14 7.76 -10.04
C LEU A 134 11.73 8.26 -9.70
N TYR A 135 11.35 8.22 -8.42
CA TYR A 135 10.10 8.75 -7.91
C TYR A 135 10.03 10.27 -8.11
N LEU A 136 11.07 11.00 -7.72
CA LEU A 136 11.19 12.45 -7.94
C LEU A 136 11.12 12.82 -9.43
N GLN A 137 11.81 12.08 -10.29
CA GLN A 137 11.73 12.28 -11.74
C GLN A 137 10.31 12.05 -12.26
N SER A 138 9.61 11.05 -11.74
CA SER A 138 8.24 10.73 -12.15
C SER A 138 7.24 11.79 -11.69
N ILE A 139 7.42 12.35 -10.50
CA ILE A 139 6.62 13.50 -10.02
C ILE A 139 6.79 14.70 -10.98
N ASN A 140 8.02 14.99 -11.39
CA ASN A 140 8.31 16.12 -12.26
C ASN A 140 7.80 15.94 -13.70
N ASN A 141 7.94 14.74 -14.26
CA ASN A 141 7.69 14.46 -15.68
C ASN A 141 6.26 13.97 -15.97
N SER A 142 5.51 13.55 -14.95
CA SER A 142 4.11 13.14 -15.10
C SER A 142 3.21 14.32 -15.48
N LYS A 143 2.11 14.01 -16.17
CA LYS A 143 1.11 14.99 -16.60
C LYS A 143 0.50 15.70 -15.38
N ARG A 144 0.53 17.03 -15.38
CA ARG A 144 -0.09 17.86 -14.34
C ARG A 144 -1.62 17.90 -14.54
N SER A 145 -2.37 17.92 -13.44
CA SER A 145 -3.81 18.20 -13.40
C SER A 145 -4.11 19.08 -12.18
N SER A 146 -5.14 19.92 -12.29
CA SER A 146 -5.67 20.70 -11.16
C SER A 146 -6.61 19.86 -10.28
N VAL A 147 -7.12 18.75 -10.80
CA VAL A 147 -7.97 17.80 -10.07
C VAL A 147 -7.05 16.80 -9.37
N LEU A 148 -7.20 16.66 -8.04
CA LEU A 148 -6.32 15.85 -7.22
C LEU A 148 -6.38 14.37 -7.63
N GLU A 149 -7.58 13.84 -7.86
CA GLU A 149 -7.79 12.45 -8.23
C GLU A 149 -7.11 12.10 -9.56
N GLU A 150 -7.27 12.94 -10.58
CA GLU A 150 -6.58 12.76 -11.86
C GLU A 150 -5.06 12.89 -11.71
N ARG A 151 -4.59 13.81 -10.86
CA ARG A 151 -3.16 13.99 -10.59
C ARG A 151 -2.56 12.74 -9.94
N ILE A 152 -3.28 12.12 -8.99
CA ILE A 152 -2.88 10.87 -8.33
C ILE A 152 -2.76 9.73 -9.36
N GLU A 153 -3.73 9.60 -10.27
CA GLU A 153 -3.67 8.59 -11.34
C GLU A 153 -2.46 8.82 -12.25
N TYR A 154 -2.23 10.05 -12.73
CA TYR A 154 -1.09 10.36 -13.59
C TYR A 154 0.27 10.12 -12.90
N LEU A 155 0.36 10.39 -11.60
CA LEU A 155 1.57 10.09 -10.81
C LEU A 155 1.80 8.59 -10.72
N ASN A 156 0.77 7.83 -10.35
CA ASN A 156 0.85 6.38 -10.19
C ASN A 156 1.16 5.67 -11.52
N ASP A 157 0.49 6.06 -12.60
CA ASP A 157 0.67 5.45 -13.93
C ASP A 157 2.09 5.73 -14.46
N HIS A 158 2.53 6.98 -14.42
CA HIS A 158 3.86 7.34 -14.89
C HIS A 158 4.94 6.65 -14.04
N PHE A 159 4.79 6.62 -12.72
CA PHE A 159 5.78 5.99 -11.86
C PHE A 159 5.82 4.46 -12.02
N THR A 160 4.66 3.80 -12.16
CA THR A 160 4.57 2.36 -12.44
C THR A 160 5.28 2.03 -13.75
N GLN A 161 5.00 2.78 -14.82
CA GLN A 161 5.64 2.57 -16.11
C GLN A 161 7.15 2.82 -16.06
N SER A 162 7.57 3.85 -15.32
CA SER A 162 8.98 4.20 -15.13
C SER A 162 9.73 3.09 -14.38
N ILE A 163 9.19 2.59 -13.27
CA ILE A 163 9.75 1.47 -12.51
C ILE A 163 9.80 0.22 -13.38
N TYR A 164 8.68 -0.15 -14.01
CA TYR A 164 8.61 -1.33 -14.88
C TYR A 164 9.66 -1.28 -15.99
N SER A 165 9.74 -0.16 -16.71
CA SER A 165 10.69 -0.01 -17.82
C SER A 165 12.14 -0.06 -17.37
N ASN A 166 12.48 0.56 -16.25
CA ASN A 166 13.86 0.58 -15.76
C ASN A 166 14.28 -0.77 -15.17
N VAL A 167 13.40 -1.44 -14.43
CA VAL A 167 13.67 -2.78 -13.87
C VAL A 167 13.74 -3.82 -14.99
N CYS A 168 12.80 -3.84 -15.94
CA CYS A 168 12.85 -4.78 -17.06
C CYS A 168 14.08 -4.63 -17.96
N ARG A 169 14.76 -3.47 -17.96
CA ARG A 169 16.04 -3.32 -18.69
C ARG A 169 17.19 -4.07 -18.03
N SER A 170 17.14 -4.31 -16.72
CA SER A 170 18.17 -5.01 -15.96
C SER A 170 17.83 -6.49 -15.69
N LEU A 171 16.57 -6.91 -15.87
CA LEU A 171 16.16 -8.31 -15.68
C LEU A 171 16.50 -9.19 -16.89
N PHE A 172 16.81 -10.47 -16.64
CA PHE A 172 16.82 -11.50 -17.69
C PHE A 172 15.42 -11.69 -18.27
N GLU A 173 15.35 -12.02 -19.56
CA GLU A 173 14.07 -12.20 -20.29
C GLU A 173 13.12 -13.19 -19.59
N LYS A 174 13.67 -14.30 -19.07
CA LYS A 174 12.93 -15.34 -18.33
C LYS A 174 12.19 -14.82 -17.08
N ASP A 175 12.67 -13.73 -16.47
CA ASP A 175 12.14 -13.24 -15.19
C ASP A 175 11.21 -12.02 -15.37
N LYS A 176 11.14 -11.43 -16.57
CA LYS A 176 10.31 -10.24 -16.85
C LYS A 176 8.82 -10.51 -16.66
N LEU A 177 8.33 -11.65 -17.14
CA LEU A 177 6.93 -12.03 -17.00
C LEU A 177 6.57 -12.24 -15.53
N LEU A 178 7.43 -12.93 -14.79
CA LEU A 178 7.26 -13.14 -13.35
C LEU A 178 7.21 -11.81 -12.61
N PHE A 179 8.13 -10.88 -12.90
CA PHE A 179 8.11 -9.55 -12.33
C PHE A 179 6.81 -8.79 -12.66
N SER A 180 6.39 -8.79 -13.93
CA SER A 180 5.13 -8.17 -14.36
C SER A 180 3.93 -8.70 -13.59
N PHE A 181 3.88 -10.02 -13.38
CA PHE A 181 2.83 -10.68 -12.62
C PHE A 181 2.85 -10.30 -11.14
N VAL A 182 4.00 -10.39 -10.48
CA VAL A 182 4.16 -10.01 -9.06
C VAL A 182 3.82 -8.54 -8.84
N LEU A 183 4.25 -7.66 -9.75
CA LEU A 183 3.95 -6.22 -9.69
C LEU A 183 2.43 -5.98 -9.79
N THR A 184 1.77 -6.63 -10.75
CA THR A 184 0.32 -6.52 -10.95
C THR A 184 -0.46 -7.03 -9.75
N VAL A 185 -0.09 -8.20 -9.22
CA VAL A 185 -0.71 -8.77 -8.02
C VAL A 185 -0.48 -7.88 -6.81
N GLY A 186 0.73 -7.32 -6.63
CA GLY A 186 1.03 -6.38 -5.55
C GLY A 186 0.15 -5.13 -5.58
N ILE A 187 -0.02 -4.52 -6.76
CA ILE A 187 -0.88 -3.34 -6.98
C ILE A 187 -2.36 -3.68 -6.75
N LEU A 188 -2.84 -4.82 -7.24
CA LEU A 188 -4.24 -5.21 -7.07
C LEU A 188 -4.55 -5.59 -5.63
N LYS A 189 -3.60 -6.22 -4.92
CA LYS A 189 -3.73 -6.56 -3.51
C LYS A 189 -3.78 -5.30 -2.63
N SER A 190 -2.96 -4.28 -2.90
CA SER A 190 -3.02 -3.02 -2.15
C SER A 190 -4.36 -2.28 -2.33
N ARG A 191 -5.05 -2.53 -3.46
CA ARG A 191 -6.40 -2.03 -3.74
C ARG A 191 -7.52 -2.95 -3.24
N ASN A 192 -7.20 -3.99 -2.46
CA ASN A 192 -8.15 -5.01 -2.00
C ASN A 192 -8.95 -5.68 -3.12
N LYS A 193 -8.38 -5.79 -4.33
CA LYS A 193 -9.01 -6.44 -5.49
C LYS A 193 -8.66 -7.92 -5.64
N ILE A 194 -7.72 -8.42 -4.83
CA ILE A 194 -7.32 -9.82 -4.79
C ILE A 194 -7.53 -10.33 -3.37
N ASP A 195 -8.24 -11.46 -3.26
CA ASP A 195 -8.38 -12.19 -2.00
C ASP A 195 -7.10 -13.00 -1.71
N ASP A 196 -6.60 -12.88 -0.48
CA ASP A 196 -5.37 -13.55 -0.04
C ASP A 196 -5.48 -15.08 0.00
N GLN A 197 -6.68 -15.62 0.24
CA GLN A 197 -6.95 -17.05 0.17
C GLN A 197 -6.84 -17.55 -1.27
N VAL A 198 -7.43 -16.81 -2.23
CA VAL A 198 -7.35 -17.13 -3.66
C VAL A 198 -5.90 -17.06 -4.14
N TRP A 199 -5.16 -16.02 -3.73
CA TRP A 199 -3.73 -15.90 -4.05
C TRP A 199 -2.90 -17.05 -3.49
N ARG A 200 -3.05 -17.37 -2.20
CA ARG A 200 -2.33 -18.50 -1.59
C ARG A 200 -2.70 -19.82 -2.26
N PHE A 201 -3.96 -20.00 -2.61
CA PHE A 201 -4.42 -21.19 -3.34
C PHE A 201 -3.78 -21.25 -4.74
N PHE A 202 -3.74 -20.15 -5.47
CA PHE A 202 -3.10 -20.07 -6.78
C PHE A 202 -1.60 -20.44 -6.73
N LEU A 203 -0.90 -20.11 -5.64
CA LEU A 203 0.52 -20.48 -5.50
C LEU A 203 0.72 -21.94 -5.06
N THR A 204 -0.12 -22.45 -4.14
CA THR A 204 0.16 -23.71 -3.42
C THR A 204 -0.71 -24.89 -3.86
N GLY A 205 -1.90 -24.62 -4.43
CA GLY A 205 -2.93 -25.65 -4.72
C GLY A 205 -3.72 -26.09 -3.48
N GLY A 206 -3.52 -25.40 -2.35
CA GLY A 206 -4.09 -25.74 -1.05
C GLY A 206 -3.36 -26.90 -0.36
N VAL A 207 -3.69 -27.12 0.92
CA VAL A 207 -3.17 -28.28 1.67
C VAL A 207 -3.94 -29.52 1.24
N ALA A 208 -3.23 -30.60 0.90
CA ALA A 208 -3.84 -31.87 0.53
C ALA A 208 -4.52 -32.52 1.74
N LEU A 209 -5.82 -32.26 1.90
CA LEU A 209 -6.72 -33.03 2.75
C LEU A 209 -7.24 -34.22 1.95
N GLU A 210 -7.59 -35.31 2.63
CA GLU A 210 -8.28 -36.44 1.99
C GLU A 210 -9.52 -35.91 1.25
N ASN A 211 -9.64 -36.24 -0.03
CA ASN A 211 -10.77 -35.84 -0.86
C ASN A 211 -11.92 -36.84 -0.67
N PRO A 212 -13.05 -36.45 -0.06
CA PRO A 212 -14.18 -37.36 0.16
C PRO A 212 -15.07 -37.51 -1.09
N TYR A 213 -14.84 -36.73 -2.15
CA TYR A 213 -15.68 -36.71 -3.35
C TYR A 213 -15.05 -37.54 -4.49
N PRO A 214 -15.77 -38.53 -5.04
CA PRO A 214 -15.27 -39.30 -6.18
C PRO A 214 -15.16 -38.42 -7.42
N ASN A 215 -14.16 -38.71 -8.25
CA ASN A 215 -13.94 -38.01 -9.52
C ASN A 215 -15.09 -38.35 -10.50
N PRO A 216 -15.86 -37.36 -10.99
CA PRO A 216 -16.95 -37.59 -11.93
C PRO A 216 -16.45 -37.93 -13.34
N CYS A 217 -15.20 -37.57 -13.66
CA CYS A 217 -14.64 -37.59 -15.00
C CYS A 217 -13.27 -38.30 -15.06
N PRO A 218 -13.13 -39.54 -14.56
CA PRO A 218 -11.84 -40.24 -14.44
C PRO A 218 -11.20 -40.58 -15.80
N GLU A 219 -11.95 -40.52 -16.91
CA GLU A 219 -11.45 -40.82 -18.25
C GLU A 219 -10.42 -39.80 -18.75
N TRP A 220 -10.50 -38.55 -18.31
CA TRP A 220 -9.67 -37.45 -18.83
C TRP A 220 -9.10 -36.55 -17.72
N LEU A 221 -9.73 -36.50 -16.54
CA LEU A 221 -9.27 -35.69 -15.41
C LEU A 221 -8.52 -36.54 -14.39
N LEU A 222 -7.28 -36.17 -14.10
CA LEU A 222 -6.47 -36.84 -13.08
C LEU A 222 -7.02 -36.58 -11.66
N ASP A 223 -6.93 -37.58 -10.78
CA ASP A 223 -7.42 -37.47 -9.39
C ASP A 223 -6.73 -36.36 -8.58
N LYS A 224 -5.48 -36.05 -8.92
CA LYS A 224 -4.76 -34.90 -8.34
C LYS A 224 -5.44 -33.57 -8.72
N SER A 225 -5.70 -33.36 -10.01
CA SER A 225 -6.38 -32.17 -10.52
C SER A 225 -7.81 -32.08 -10.00
N TRP A 226 -8.52 -33.21 -9.93
CA TRP A 226 -9.85 -33.28 -9.31
C TRP A 226 -9.82 -32.85 -7.84
N SER A 227 -8.84 -33.34 -7.07
CA SER A 227 -8.69 -32.95 -5.66
C SER A 227 -8.38 -31.46 -5.50
N GLU A 228 -7.65 -30.85 -6.43
CA GLU A 228 -7.45 -29.40 -6.47
C GLU A 228 -8.76 -28.66 -6.78
N ILE A 229 -9.57 -29.13 -7.73
CA ILE A 229 -10.88 -28.53 -8.07
C ILE A 229 -11.85 -28.58 -6.89
N VAL A 230 -11.88 -29.71 -6.17
CA VAL A 230 -12.70 -29.85 -4.96
C VAL A 230 -12.30 -28.82 -3.92
N ARG A 231 -10.99 -28.60 -3.69
CA ARG A 231 -10.53 -27.56 -2.76
C ARG A 231 -10.77 -26.14 -3.28
N ALA A 232 -10.62 -25.91 -4.58
CA ALA A 232 -10.95 -24.63 -5.21
C ALA A 232 -12.43 -24.30 -5.02
N SER A 233 -13.29 -25.33 -4.93
CA SER A 233 -14.74 -25.17 -4.71
C SER A 233 -15.11 -24.58 -3.35
N ASP A 234 -14.17 -24.52 -2.41
CA ASP A 234 -14.36 -23.90 -1.08
C ASP A 234 -14.01 -22.40 -1.08
N LEU A 235 -13.43 -21.87 -2.18
CA LEU A 235 -13.05 -20.46 -2.29
C LEU A 235 -14.29 -19.55 -2.44
N PRO A 236 -14.24 -18.30 -1.95
CA PRO A 236 -15.39 -17.40 -1.91
C PRO A 236 -16.10 -17.19 -3.25
N ASN A 237 -15.31 -17.04 -4.33
CA ASN A 237 -15.79 -16.74 -5.68
C ASN A 237 -15.92 -17.98 -6.59
N ILE A 238 -15.51 -19.15 -6.12
CA ILE A 238 -15.44 -20.40 -6.93
C ILE A 238 -16.31 -21.49 -6.31
N LYS A 239 -17.41 -21.11 -5.64
CA LYS A 239 -18.24 -22.06 -4.88
C LYS A 239 -18.93 -23.08 -5.78
N ASN A 240 -18.89 -24.34 -5.37
CA ASN A 240 -19.56 -25.47 -6.03
C ASN A 240 -19.03 -25.83 -7.42
N LEU A 241 -17.83 -25.39 -7.80
CA LEU A 241 -17.20 -25.76 -9.08
C LEU A 241 -17.18 -27.28 -9.31
N LYS A 242 -16.93 -28.07 -8.27
CA LYS A 242 -16.94 -29.54 -8.32
C LYS A 242 -18.26 -30.13 -8.85
N ASP A 243 -19.39 -29.49 -8.60
CA ASP A 243 -20.71 -30.05 -8.93
C ASP A 243 -21.00 -29.91 -10.44
N ASP A 244 -20.41 -28.90 -11.09
CA ASP A 244 -20.58 -28.62 -12.53
C ASP A 244 -19.59 -29.37 -13.42
N MET A 245 -18.56 -30.01 -12.84
CA MET A 245 -17.49 -30.69 -13.61
C MET A 245 -17.95 -31.90 -14.43
N ALA A 246 -19.17 -32.38 -14.21
CA ALA A 246 -19.79 -33.43 -15.02
C ALA A 246 -20.32 -32.91 -16.37
N ASP A 247 -20.42 -31.59 -16.57
CA ASP A 247 -20.87 -31.00 -17.83
C ASP A 247 -19.87 -31.28 -18.97
N PRO A 248 -20.32 -31.80 -20.14
CA PRO A 248 -19.49 -31.99 -21.33
C PRO A 248 -18.71 -30.74 -21.78
N GLY A 249 -19.17 -29.54 -21.46
CA GLY A 249 -18.50 -28.28 -21.74
C GLY A 249 -17.08 -28.21 -21.15
N TRP A 250 -16.86 -28.79 -19.96
CA TRP A 250 -15.55 -28.81 -19.32
C TRP A 250 -14.54 -29.69 -20.04
N LYS A 251 -14.99 -30.80 -20.63
CA LYS A 251 -14.13 -31.64 -21.48
C LYS A 251 -13.70 -30.89 -22.74
N THR A 252 -14.63 -30.18 -23.37
CA THR A 252 -14.34 -29.35 -24.55
C THR A 252 -13.32 -28.26 -24.23
N PHE A 253 -13.49 -27.57 -23.08
CA PHE A 253 -12.55 -26.57 -22.59
C PHE A 253 -11.17 -27.19 -22.26
N TYR A 254 -11.15 -28.36 -21.62
CA TYR A 254 -9.91 -29.07 -21.29
C TYR A 254 -9.14 -29.51 -22.53
N ASP A 255 -9.82 -30.02 -23.56
CA ASP A 255 -9.22 -30.50 -24.81
C ASP A 255 -8.78 -29.35 -25.74
N SER A 256 -9.19 -28.11 -25.47
CA SER A 256 -8.78 -26.94 -26.25
C SER A 256 -7.25 -26.75 -26.26
N SER A 257 -6.73 -26.28 -27.40
CA SER A 257 -5.34 -25.82 -27.52
C SER A 257 -5.08 -24.48 -26.83
N THR A 258 -6.11 -23.66 -26.66
CA THR A 258 -6.04 -22.27 -26.16
C THR A 258 -7.13 -21.95 -25.14
N PRO A 259 -7.22 -22.73 -24.03
CA PRO A 259 -8.27 -22.56 -23.02
C PRO A 259 -8.19 -21.20 -22.31
N GLN A 260 -7.02 -20.56 -22.26
CA GLN A 260 -6.86 -19.25 -21.64
C GLN A 260 -7.62 -18.12 -22.35
N THR A 261 -7.92 -18.26 -23.65
CA THR A 261 -8.70 -17.28 -24.43
C THR A 261 -10.16 -17.68 -24.61
N GLU A 262 -10.48 -18.95 -24.37
CA GLU A 262 -11.84 -19.47 -24.55
C GLU A 262 -12.74 -19.18 -23.35
N LYS A 263 -14.04 -19.10 -23.63
CA LYS A 263 -15.06 -18.93 -22.60
C LYS A 263 -15.18 -20.20 -21.77
N MET A 264 -15.25 -20.06 -20.46
CA MET A 264 -15.55 -21.19 -19.58
C MET A 264 -17.01 -21.59 -19.73
N PRO A 265 -17.38 -22.85 -19.46
CA PRO A 265 -18.77 -23.27 -19.43
C PRO A 265 -19.60 -22.40 -18.49
N ASP A 266 -20.85 -22.08 -18.87
CA ASP A 266 -21.76 -21.31 -18.02
C ASP A 266 -21.98 -22.06 -16.68
N PRO A 267 -22.04 -21.37 -15.52
CA PRO A 267 -22.02 -19.91 -15.31
C PRO A 267 -20.61 -19.29 -15.14
N TRP A 268 -19.55 -20.05 -15.42
CA TRP A 268 -18.17 -19.69 -15.05
C TRP A 268 -17.47 -18.70 -15.99
N ASP A 269 -18.11 -18.35 -17.12
CA ASP A 269 -17.62 -17.30 -18.04
C ASP A 269 -17.52 -15.91 -17.37
N LEU A 270 -18.24 -15.70 -16.26
CA LEU A 270 -18.21 -14.46 -15.49
C LEU A 270 -16.94 -14.30 -14.64
N LEU A 271 -16.18 -15.38 -14.42
CA LEU A 271 -14.94 -15.31 -13.66
C LEU A 271 -13.88 -14.49 -14.43
N SER A 272 -13.18 -13.62 -13.71
CA SER A 272 -12.14 -12.76 -14.28
C SER A 272 -10.91 -12.71 -13.37
N GLY A 273 -9.78 -12.27 -13.93
CA GLY A 273 -8.52 -12.12 -13.18
C GLY A 273 -8.06 -13.43 -12.54
N LEU A 274 -7.70 -13.35 -11.26
CA LEU A 274 -7.07 -14.46 -10.54
C LEU A 274 -7.99 -15.66 -10.31
N ASP A 275 -9.29 -15.44 -10.11
CA ASP A 275 -10.26 -16.53 -9.90
C ASP A 275 -10.34 -17.45 -11.13
N ARG A 276 -10.41 -16.84 -12.32
CA ARG A 276 -10.36 -17.57 -13.60
C ARG A 276 -9.03 -18.33 -13.76
N MET A 277 -7.92 -17.70 -13.38
CA MET A 277 -6.61 -18.35 -13.45
C MET A 277 -6.48 -19.53 -12.51
N VAL A 278 -7.12 -19.51 -11.33
CA VAL A 278 -7.16 -20.65 -10.41
C VAL A 278 -7.83 -21.86 -11.08
N VAL A 279 -9.00 -21.66 -11.69
CA VAL A 279 -9.72 -22.72 -12.42
C VAL A 279 -8.86 -23.27 -13.57
N LEU A 280 -8.27 -22.37 -14.37
CA LEU A 280 -7.39 -22.77 -15.45
C LEU A 280 -6.18 -23.57 -14.95
N ARG A 281 -5.56 -23.16 -13.82
CA ARG A 281 -4.42 -23.86 -13.23
C ARG A 281 -4.78 -25.28 -12.79
N CYS A 282 -5.96 -25.49 -12.22
CA CYS A 282 -6.40 -26.81 -11.79
C CYS A 282 -6.62 -27.78 -12.98
N LEU A 283 -7.11 -27.26 -14.11
CA LEU A 283 -7.41 -28.06 -15.30
C LEU A 283 -6.20 -28.22 -16.22
N ARG A 284 -5.57 -27.10 -16.58
CA ARG A 284 -4.51 -26.99 -17.59
C ARG A 284 -3.35 -26.14 -17.06
N PRO A 285 -2.54 -26.67 -16.12
CA PRO A 285 -1.42 -25.94 -15.52
C PRO A 285 -0.38 -25.49 -16.55
N ASP A 286 -0.28 -26.18 -17.70
CA ASP A 286 0.59 -25.82 -18.83
C ASP A 286 0.20 -24.48 -19.49
N LYS A 287 -1.05 -24.03 -19.33
CA LYS A 287 -1.59 -22.81 -19.94
C LYS A 287 -1.61 -21.60 -19.00
N VAL A 288 -1.10 -21.76 -17.77
CA VAL A 288 -1.01 -20.66 -16.81
C VAL A 288 -0.07 -19.56 -17.30
N VAL A 289 1.09 -19.91 -17.85
CA VAL A 289 2.07 -18.92 -18.34
C VAL A 289 1.47 -18.07 -19.48
N PRO A 290 0.86 -18.64 -20.53
CA PRO A 290 0.12 -17.87 -21.53
C PRO A 290 -1.04 -17.04 -20.98
N ALA A 291 -1.67 -17.46 -19.88
CA ALA A 291 -2.77 -16.71 -19.27
C ALA A 291 -2.29 -15.49 -18.45
N VAL A 292 -1.03 -15.49 -18.02
CA VAL A 292 -0.38 -14.36 -17.34
C VAL A 292 0.06 -13.27 -18.32
N GLN A 293 0.38 -13.65 -19.56
CA GLN A 293 0.84 -12.76 -20.63
C GLN A 293 -0.28 -11.85 -21.16
#